data_AF-A0A2D8XB57-F1
#
_entry.id   AF-A0A2D8XB57-F1
#
_cell.length_a   1.000
_cell.length_b   1.000
_cell.length_c   1.000
_cell.angle_alpha   90.00
_cell.angle_beta   90.00
_cell.angle_gamma   90.00
#
_symmetry.space_group_name_H-M   'P 1'
#
loop_
_entity.id
_entity.type
_entity.pdbx_description
1 polymer ?
#
loop_
_entity_poly.entity_id
_entity_poly.type
_entity_poly.pdbx_seq_one_letter_code
_entity_poly.pdbx_strand_id
1 'polypeptide(L)'
;MPVPVPDLLQMTHPGYALVERESPVSEYNIPIYLDFCRCVTMRFEHYGELEITPPDLFKLLAKSFQTVFEDDNPVTFFPAYHLIPRLLEEFELTMENMTSAFQDSPRIILFYRKVAQKLRQCFEHHIQGDNT
;
A
#
# COMPACT_ATOMS: atom_id res chain seq x y z
N MET A 1 -4.04 -5.45 -26.62
CA MET A 1 -2.79 -6.16 -26.28
C MET A 1 -3.08 -7.00 -25.04
N PRO A 2 -2.63 -8.27 -24.93
CA PRO A 2 -2.85 -9.04 -23.71
C PRO A 2 -2.14 -8.35 -22.55
N VAL A 3 -2.80 -8.21 -21.39
CA VAL A 3 -2.21 -7.62 -20.19
C VAL A 3 -1.15 -8.59 -19.62
N PRO A 4 0.14 -8.23 -19.61
CA PRO A 4 1.18 -9.09 -19.06
C PRO A 4 1.08 -9.12 -17.54
N VAL A 5 0.55 -10.23 -16.99
CA VAL A 5 0.38 -10.42 -15.54
C VAL A 5 1.64 -10.09 -14.72
N PRO A 6 2.87 -10.48 -15.11
CA PRO A 6 4.06 -10.14 -14.32
C PRO A 6 4.30 -8.64 -14.18
N ASP A 7 4.00 -7.85 -15.21
CA ASP A 7 4.12 -6.39 -15.14
C ASP A 7 2.91 -5.78 -14.43
N LEU A 8 1.69 -6.30 -14.61
CA LEU A 8 0.53 -5.86 -13.83
C LEU A 8 0.77 -5.98 -12.32
N LEU A 9 1.35 -7.09 -11.87
CA LEU A 9 1.66 -7.36 -10.47
C LEU A 9 3.01 -6.78 -10.01
N GLN A 10 3.74 -6.11 -10.92
CA GLN A 10 5.06 -5.53 -10.66
C GLN A 10 6.05 -6.53 -10.05
N MET A 11 6.12 -7.76 -10.58
CA MET A 11 6.90 -8.86 -9.99
C MET A 11 8.42 -8.61 -9.94
N THR A 12 8.94 -7.71 -10.78
CA THR A 12 10.36 -7.32 -10.79
C THR A 12 10.68 -6.21 -9.79
N HIS A 13 9.66 -5.55 -9.23
CA HIS A 13 9.85 -4.48 -8.27
C HIS A 13 10.28 -5.06 -6.91
N PRO A 14 11.27 -4.47 -6.21
CA PRO A 14 11.76 -5.00 -4.93
C PRO A 14 10.67 -5.18 -3.86
N GLY A 15 9.67 -4.29 -3.87
CA GLY A 15 8.51 -4.38 -2.97
C GLY A 15 7.60 -5.60 -3.20
N TYR A 16 7.65 -6.27 -4.35
CA TYR A 16 6.91 -7.51 -4.58
C TYR A 16 7.28 -8.59 -3.55
N ALA A 17 8.58 -8.71 -3.24
CA ALA A 17 9.07 -9.66 -2.25
C ALA A 17 8.56 -9.36 -0.82
N LEU A 18 8.15 -8.12 -0.53
CA LEU A 18 7.57 -7.73 0.76
C LEU A 18 6.11 -8.17 0.90
N VAL A 19 5.37 -8.25 -0.21
CA VAL A 19 3.98 -8.75 -0.23
C VAL A 19 3.94 -10.23 0.12
N GLU A 20 4.88 -11.01 -0.42
CA GLU A 20 4.90 -12.46 -0.28
C GLU A 20 5.45 -12.94 1.07
N ARG A 21 6.10 -12.06 1.85
CA ARG A 21 6.54 -12.37 3.22
C ARG A 21 5.35 -12.44 4.16
N GLU A 22 5.41 -13.31 5.15
CA GLU A 22 4.40 -13.36 6.23
C GLU A 22 4.55 -12.19 7.21
N SER A 23 5.79 -11.79 7.50
CA SER A 23 6.09 -10.72 8.45
C SER A 23 5.55 -9.35 7.99
N PRO A 24 5.17 -8.45 8.90
CA PRO A 24 4.88 -7.07 8.57
C PRO A 24 6.05 -6.39 7.84
N VAL A 25 5.75 -5.34 7.07
CA VAL A 25 6.78 -4.48 6.47
C VAL A 25 7.43 -3.68 7.60
N SER A 26 8.74 -3.80 7.76
CA SER A 26 9.48 -2.98 8.73
C SER A 26 9.46 -1.50 8.32
N GLU A 27 9.56 -0.59 9.28
CA GLU A 27 9.58 0.86 9.05
C GLU A 27 10.58 1.28 7.97
N TYR A 28 11.81 0.75 8.01
CA TYR A 28 12.85 0.99 7.01
C TYR A 28 12.42 0.63 5.56
N ASN A 29 11.50 -0.31 5.39
CA ASN A 29 11.03 -0.78 4.10
C ASN A 29 9.71 -0.10 3.67
N ILE A 30 9.13 0.80 4.48
CA ILE A 30 7.91 1.53 4.12
C ILE A 30 8.07 2.36 2.83
N PRO A 31 9.17 3.13 2.63
CA PRO A 31 9.32 3.93 1.41
C PRO A 31 9.29 3.08 0.14
N ILE A 32 10.04 1.97 0.11
CA ILE A 32 10.08 1.08 -1.06
C ILE A 32 8.77 0.31 -1.25
N TYR A 33 8.04 0.06 -0.18
CA TYR A 33 6.73 -0.58 -0.26
C TYR A 33 5.65 0.38 -0.77
N LEU A 34 5.67 1.65 -0.37
CA LEU A 34 4.77 2.67 -0.92
C LEU A 34 5.03 2.94 -2.40
N ASP A 35 6.29 2.96 -2.82
CA ASP A 35 6.66 3.05 -4.24
C ASP A 35 6.10 1.86 -5.04
N PHE A 36 6.23 0.64 -4.50
CA PHE A 36 5.63 -0.55 -5.07
C PHE A 36 4.11 -0.44 -5.22
N CYS A 37 3.40 -0.04 -4.15
CA CYS A 37 1.96 0.15 -4.17
C CYS A 37 1.54 1.13 -5.27
N ARG A 38 2.27 2.23 -5.43
CA ARG A 38 2.07 3.20 -6.50
C ARG A 38 2.30 2.59 -7.89
N CYS A 39 3.37 1.85 -8.08
CA CYS A 39 3.63 1.19 -9.36
C CYS A 39 2.53 0.19 -9.73
N VAL A 40 2.02 -0.56 -8.76
CA VAL A 40 0.92 -1.51 -8.94
C VAL A 40 -0.36 -0.79 -9.40
N THR A 41 -0.75 0.30 -8.75
CA THR A 41 -1.95 1.05 -9.17
C THR A 41 -1.74 1.71 -10.53
N MET A 42 -0.59 2.34 -10.76
CA MET A 42 -0.26 2.97 -12.05
C MET A 42 -0.30 1.97 -13.23
N ARG A 43 0.11 0.72 -13.00
CA ARG A 43 0.05 -0.32 -14.04
C ARG A 43 -1.37 -0.77 -14.31
N PHE A 44 -2.18 -0.93 -13.28
CA PHE A 44 -3.59 -1.23 -13.45
C PHE A 44 -4.30 -0.11 -14.23
N GLU A 45 -4.10 1.15 -13.83
CA GLU A 45 -4.66 2.33 -14.48
C GLU A 45 -4.21 2.45 -15.95
N HIS A 46 -2.93 2.18 -16.22
CA HIS A 46 -2.40 2.16 -17.57
C HIS A 46 -3.10 1.13 -18.47
N TYR A 47 -3.26 -0.11 -17.98
CA TYR A 47 -3.92 -1.16 -18.76
C TYR A 47 -5.44 -1.03 -18.82
N GLY A 48 -6.05 -0.39 -17.81
CA GLY A 48 -7.48 -0.13 -17.72
C GLY A 48 -7.92 1.17 -18.42
N GLU A 49 -6.98 2.03 -18.82
CA GLU A 49 -7.24 3.36 -19.38
C GLU A 49 -8.17 4.20 -18.49
N LEU A 50 -7.93 4.14 -17.18
CA LEU A 50 -8.78 4.74 -16.14
C LEU A 50 -7.93 5.32 -15.01
N GLU A 51 -8.46 6.30 -14.29
CA GLU A 51 -7.85 6.88 -13.08
C GLU A 51 -8.75 6.55 -11.88
N ILE A 52 -8.23 5.79 -10.92
CA ILE A 52 -8.97 5.37 -9.71
C ILE A 52 -8.25 5.73 -8.42
N THR A 53 -6.94 5.98 -8.50
CA THR A 53 -6.13 6.33 -7.35
C THR A 53 -6.25 7.83 -7.07
N PRO A 54 -6.53 8.24 -5.82
CA PRO A 54 -6.46 9.65 -5.46
C PRO A 54 -5.06 10.24 -5.73
N PRO A 55 -4.94 11.41 -6.39
CA PRO A 55 -3.66 11.92 -6.90
C PRO A 55 -2.52 12.06 -5.88
N ASP A 56 -2.85 12.36 -4.63
CA ASP A 56 -1.88 12.60 -3.56
C ASP A 56 -1.77 11.46 -2.54
N LEU A 57 -2.49 10.35 -2.72
CA LEU A 57 -2.61 9.27 -1.72
C LEU A 57 -1.25 8.78 -1.22
N PHE A 58 -0.37 8.35 -2.12
CA PHE A 58 0.93 7.79 -1.74
C PHE A 58 1.88 8.84 -1.16
N LYS A 59 1.77 10.09 -1.61
CA LYS A 59 2.56 11.20 -1.08
C LYS A 59 2.14 11.53 0.36
N LEU A 60 0.83 11.55 0.63
CA LEU A 60 0.30 11.78 1.97
C LEU A 60 0.63 10.62 2.90
N LEU A 61 0.53 9.37 2.43
CA LEU A 61 0.95 8.19 3.19
C LEU A 61 2.44 8.26 3.55
N ALA A 62 3.31 8.50 2.57
CA ALA A 62 4.75 8.58 2.79
C ALA A 62 5.11 9.66 3.82
N LYS A 63 4.56 10.87 3.66
CA LYS A 63 4.79 11.96 4.61
C LYS A 63 4.25 11.64 6.00
N SER A 64 3.07 11.04 6.10
CA SER A 64 2.44 10.77 7.40
C SER A 64 3.19 9.66 8.15
N PHE A 65 3.58 8.59 7.47
CA PHE A 65 4.43 7.55 8.05
C PHE A 65 5.77 8.12 8.51
N GLN A 66 6.43 8.94 7.68
CA GLN A 66 7.67 9.59 8.06
C GLN A 66 7.51 10.43 9.34
N THR A 67 6.48 11.29 9.41
CA THR A 67 6.21 12.08 10.61
C THR A 67 5.97 11.20 11.83
N VAL A 68 5.21 10.12 11.71
CA VAL A 68 4.92 9.22 12.84
C VAL A 68 6.17 8.49 13.33
N PHE A 69 7.08 8.11 12.44
CA PHE A 69 8.29 7.37 12.80
C PHE A 69 9.45 8.26 13.28
N GLU A 70 9.51 9.51 12.85
CA GLU A 70 10.69 10.36 13.04
C GLU A 70 10.44 11.60 13.92
N ASP A 71 9.18 12.00 14.14
CA ASP A 71 8.84 13.26 14.81
C ASP A 71 8.16 13.04 16.18
N ASP A 72 8.87 13.44 17.24
CA ASP A 72 8.37 13.39 18.62
C ASP A 72 7.47 14.60 18.97
N ASN A 73 7.33 15.59 18.09
CA ASN A 73 6.51 16.77 18.36
C ASN A 73 5.02 16.43 18.29
N PRO A 74 4.25 16.55 19.39
CA PRO A 74 2.83 16.22 19.41
C PRO A 74 1.98 17.00 18.39
N VAL A 75 2.40 18.22 18.03
CA VAL A 75 1.67 19.10 17.11
C VAL A 75 1.67 18.55 15.68
N THR A 76 2.71 17.81 15.29
CA THR A 76 2.87 17.22 13.97
C THR A 76 2.57 15.72 13.98
N PHE A 77 2.96 15.02 15.05
CA PHE A 77 2.72 13.60 15.27
C PHE A 77 1.22 13.24 15.26
N PHE A 78 0.40 13.83 16.14
CA PHE A 78 -1.00 13.41 16.29
C PHE A 78 -1.84 13.61 15.02
N PRO A 79 -1.72 14.74 14.29
CA PRO A 79 -2.40 14.88 13.00
C PRO A 79 -2.01 13.81 11.98
N ALA A 80 -0.72 13.48 11.87
CA ALA A 80 -0.26 12.43 10.96
C ALA A 80 -0.78 11.05 11.39
N TYR A 81 -0.66 10.73 12.67
CA TYR A 81 -1.15 9.51 13.28
C TYR A 81 -2.65 9.28 13.03
N HIS A 82 -3.48 10.32 13.18
CA HIS A 82 -4.92 10.23 12.93
C HIS A 82 -5.29 10.23 11.44
N LEU A 83 -4.41 10.70 10.56
CA LEU A 83 -4.63 10.73 9.12
C LEU A 83 -4.38 9.36 8.47
N ILE A 84 -3.34 8.63 8.90
CA ILE A 84 -2.95 7.35 8.31
C ILE A 84 -4.12 6.34 8.19
N PRO A 85 -4.96 6.09 9.21
CA PRO A 85 -6.08 5.15 9.10
C PRO A 85 -7.02 5.44 7.92
N ARG A 86 -7.29 6.73 7.65
CA ARG A 86 -8.18 7.16 6.56
C ARG A 86 -7.53 6.94 5.20
N LEU A 87 -6.25 7.28 5.08
CA LEU A 87 -5.49 7.04 3.85
C LEU A 87 -5.36 5.54 3.54
N LEU A 88 -5.18 4.71 4.58
CA LEU A 88 -5.16 3.27 4.43
C LEU A 88 -6.52 2.72 3.98
N GLU A 89 -7.62 3.24 4.52
CA GLU A 89 -8.98 2.87 4.07
C GLU A 89 -9.21 3.26 2.60
N GLU A 90 -8.81 4.47 2.18
CA GLU A 90 -8.88 4.88 0.77
C GLU A 90 -8.05 3.96 -0.15
N PHE A 91 -6.86 3.55 0.30
CA PHE A 91 -6.02 2.61 -0.43
C PHE A 91 -6.63 1.21 -0.52
N GLU A 92 -7.20 0.72 0.58
CA GLU A 92 -7.91 -0.57 0.63
C GLU A 92 -9.11 -0.60 -0.31
N LEU A 93 -9.89 0.49 -0.35
CA LEU A 93 -10.99 0.64 -1.29
C LEU A 93 -10.51 0.66 -2.74
N THR A 94 -9.39 1.35 -3.02
CA THR A 94 -8.77 1.37 -4.36
C THR A 94 -8.40 -0.05 -4.79
N MET A 95 -7.72 -0.81 -3.91
CA MET A 95 -7.34 -2.19 -4.19
C MET A 95 -8.55 -3.12 -4.36
N GLU A 96 -9.58 -2.98 -3.52
CA GLU A 96 -10.80 -3.80 -3.65
C GLU A 96 -11.52 -3.49 -4.97
N ASN A 97 -11.61 -2.22 -5.38
CA ASN A 97 -12.16 -1.84 -6.68
C ASN A 97 -11.37 -2.49 -7.83
N MET A 98 -10.05 -2.55 -7.75
CA MET A 98 -9.21 -3.24 -8.74
C MET A 98 -9.49 -4.74 -8.80
N THR A 99 -9.82 -5.39 -7.68
CA THR A 99 -10.15 -6.83 -7.67
C THR A 99 -11.39 -7.16 -8.48
N SER A 100 -12.34 -6.23 -8.61
CA SER A 100 -13.59 -6.43 -9.36
C SER A 100 -13.35 -6.73 -10.85
N ALA A 101 -12.19 -6.33 -11.39
CA ALA A 101 -11.77 -6.61 -12.77
C ALA A 101 -11.26 -8.05 -12.98
N PHE A 102 -11.06 -8.83 -11.91
CA PHE A 102 -10.39 -10.13 -11.94
C PHE A 102 -11.21 -11.24 -11.29
N GLN A 103 -12.54 -11.22 -11.42
CA GLN A 103 -13.47 -12.15 -10.75
C GLN A 103 -13.10 -13.63 -10.92
N ASP A 104 -12.56 -14.02 -12.09
CA ASP A 104 -12.15 -15.39 -12.40
C ASP A 104 -10.68 -15.70 -12.08
N SER A 105 -9.96 -14.80 -11.40
CA SER A 105 -8.54 -14.94 -11.09
C SER A 105 -8.25 -14.78 -9.59
N PRO A 106 -8.56 -15.81 -8.77
CA PRO A 106 -8.40 -15.76 -7.30
C PRO A 106 -7.00 -15.35 -6.84
N ARG A 107 -5.96 -15.75 -7.59
CA ARG A 107 -4.57 -15.40 -7.30
C ARG A 107 -4.32 -13.89 -7.39
N ILE A 108 -4.89 -13.22 -8.39
CA ILE A 108 -4.73 -11.78 -8.60
C ILE A 108 -5.53 -11.00 -7.55
N ILE A 109 -6.75 -11.46 -7.23
CA ILE A 109 -7.57 -10.90 -6.14
C ILE A 109 -6.81 -10.97 -4.82
N LEU A 110 -6.27 -12.14 -4.48
CA LEU A 110 -5.51 -12.33 -3.25
C LEU A 110 -4.29 -11.42 -3.19
N PHE A 111 -3.59 -11.25 -4.32
CA PHE A 111 -2.45 -10.35 -4.41
C PHE A 111 -2.83 -8.92 -4.04
N TYR A 112 -3.82 -8.30 -4.69
CA TYR A 112 -4.20 -6.90 -4.39
C TYR A 112 -4.65 -6.71 -2.95
N ARG A 113 -5.40 -7.68 -2.40
CA ARG A 113 -5.78 -7.66 -0.99
C ARG A 113 -4.58 -7.73 -0.05
N LYS A 114 -3.58 -8.59 -0.35
CA LYS A 114 -2.32 -8.63 0.41
C LYS A 114 -1.57 -7.30 0.34
N VAL A 115 -1.55 -6.64 -0.83
CA VAL A 115 -0.87 -5.35 -1.00
C VAL A 115 -1.45 -4.30 -0.04
N ALA A 116 -2.77 -4.19 0.03
CA ALA A 116 -3.42 -3.26 0.95
C ALA A 116 -3.17 -3.59 2.42
N GLN A 117 -3.34 -4.87 2.78
CA GLN A 117 -3.22 -5.35 4.16
C GLN A 117 -1.84 -5.12 4.76
N LYS A 118 -0.77 -5.21 3.98
CA LYS A 118 0.61 -5.05 4.48
C LYS A 118 0.91 -3.67 5.04
N LEU A 119 0.37 -2.60 4.43
CA LEU A 119 0.54 -1.25 4.96
C LEU A 119 -0.22 -1.06 6.27
N ARG A 120 -1.44 -1.60 6.36
CA ARG A 120 -2.22 -1.58 7.59
C ARG A 120 -1.53 -2.34 8.72
N GLN A 121 -1.03 -3.54 8.44
CA GLN A 121 -0.26 -4.33 9.40
C GLN A 121 0.98 -3.59 9.93
N CYS A 122 1.68 -2.84 9.06
CA CYS A 122 2.82 -2.03 9.50
C CYS A 122 2.39 -0.95 10.50
N PHE A 123 1.34 -0.20 10.15
CA PHE A 123 0.83 0.86 11.02
C PHE A 123 0.31 0.31 12.35
N GLU A 124 -0.48 -0.77 12.32
CA GLU A 124 -0.99 -1.42 13.53
C GLU A 124 0.13 -1.98 14.42
N HIS A 125 1.16 -2.58 13.82
CA HIS A 125 2.31 -3.08 14.57
C HIS A 125 3.06 -1.95 15.28
N HIS A 126 3.24 -0.81 14.60
CA HIS A 126 3.86 0.38 15.19
C HIS A 126 3.02 0.97 16.34
N ILE A 127 1.69 1.05 16.18
CA ILE A 127 0.77 1.53 17.23
C ILE A 127 0.76 0.60 18.45
N GLN A 128 0.70 -0.70 18.21
CA GLN A 128 0.51 -1.68 19.27
C GLN A 128 1.77 -1.90 20.12
N GLY A 129 2.92 -1.39 19.68
CA GLY A 129 4.18 -1.27 20.40
C GLY A 129 4.59 -2.52 21.19
N ASP A 130 5.55 -3.29 20.69
CA ASP A 130 6.46 -4.13 21.50
C ASP A 130 5.88 -4.67 22.83
N ASN A 131 4.81 -5.48 22.75
CA ASN A 131 4.35 -6.31 23.88
C ASN A 131 5.18 -7.61 23.98
N THR A 132 6.46 -7.57 23.61
CA THR A 132 7.42 -8.67 23.75
C THR A 132 8.73 -8.19 24.30
#